data_AF-A0A4Y2W620-F1
#
_entry.id   AF-A0A4Y2W620-F1
#
_cell.length_a   1.000
_cell.length_b   1.000
_cell.length_c   1.000
_cell.angle_alpha   90.00
_cell.angle_beta   90.00
_cell.angle_gamma   90.00
#
_symmetry.space_group_name_H-M   'P 1'
#
loop_
_entity.id
_entity.type
_entity.pdbx_description
1 polymer ?
#
loop_
_entity_poly.entity_id
_entity_poly.type
_entity_poly.pdbx_seq_one_letter_code
_entity_poly.pdbx_strand_id
1 'polypeptide(L)'
;MDLVDFQFFANIVTKLDLVEEEQKRLIEGLELEKRYLKTTYKLHCKTSSICANHCAQFSLISPVDENFQVQCDHEHHVEYAQCHSLLLFLDEISSKVKNMKHGALKDEIEYDFNTASKHVMEYTRHIIRGNQQEKAKTAALE
;
A
#
# COMPACT_ATOMS: atom_id res chain seq x y z
N MET A 1 -10.09 -7.21 5.61
CA MET A 1 -9.54 -5.89 5.92
C MET A 1 -10.66 -4.89 5.77
N ASP A 2 -11.09 -4.32 6.88
CA ASP A 2 -12.24 -3.42 6.92
C ASP A 2 -11.84 -1.98 6.59
N LEU A 3 -12.86 -1.15 6.36
CA LEU A 3 -12.80 0.28 5.98
C LEU A 3 -11.98 1.18 6.91
N VAL A 4 -11.39 0.64 7.97
CA VAL A 4 -10.83 1.38 9.11
C VAL A 4 -9.45 1.98 8.78
N ASP A 5 -8.60 1.30 8.00
CA ASP A 5 -7.21 1.75 7.77
C ASP A 5 -7.10 3.01 6.89
N PHE A 6 -7.96 3.17 5.90
CA PHE A 6 -8.03 4.41 5.12
C PHE A 6 -8.70 5.56 5.88
N GLN A 7 -9.60 5.25 6.82
CA GLN A 7 -10.16 6.26 7.72
C GLN A 7 -9.08 6.81 8.67
N PHE A 8 -8.10 5.99 9.09
CA PHE A 8 -6.94 6.45 9.84
C PHE A 8 -6.11 7.46 9.05
N PHE A 9 -5.85 7.21 7.76
CA PHE A 9 -5.15 8.19 6.92
C PHE A 9 -5.91 9.51 6.78
N ALA A 10 -7.23 9.47 6.58
CA ALA A 10 -8.04 10.68 6.55
C ALA A 10 -7.96 11.45 7.89
N ASN A 11 -8.00 10.74 9.02
CA ASN A 11 -7.86 11.34 10.36
C ASN A 11 -6.45 11.90 10.60
N ILE A 12 -5.40 11.30 10.06
CA ILE A 12 -4.04 11.85 10.11
C ILE A 12 -4.01 13.17 9.35
N VAL A 13 -4.52 13.19 8.11
CA VAL A 13 -4.50 14.38 7.25
C VAL A 13 -5.22 15.57 7.89
N THR A 14 -6.34 15.35 8.60
CA THR A 14 -7.06 16.42 9.30
C THR A 14 -6.32 16.97 10.53
N LYS A 15 -5.41 16.19 11.13
CA LYS A 15 -4.55 16.63 12.23
C LYS A 15 -3.28 17.35 11.74
N LEU A 16 -2.97 17.29 10.44
CA LEU A 16 -1.85 18.03 9.86
C LEU A 16 -2.22 19.52 9.71
N ASP A 17 -1.26 20.39 10.02
CA ASP A 17 -1.37 21.84 9.82
C ASP A 17 -1.22 22.20 8.33
N LEU A 18 -2.24 21.85 7.56
CA LEU A 18 -2.33 22.04 6.11
C LEU A 18 -3.53 22.93 5.79
N VAL A 19 -3.46 23.64 4.68
CA VAL A 19 -4.61 24.37 4.15
C VAL A 19 -5.72 23.39 3.72
N GLU A 20 -6.98 23.81 3.85
CA GLU A 20 -8.15 22.95 3.62
C GLU A 20 -8.14 22.29 2.23
N GLU A 21 -7.75 23.02 1.18
CA GLU A 21 -7.62 22.49 -0.18
C GLU A 21 -6.58 21.38 -0.29
N GLU A 22 -5.48 21.46 0.45
CA GLU A 22 -4.45 20.42 0.46
C GLU A 22 -4.92 19.19 1.23
N GLN A 23 -5.59 19.39 2.38
CA GLN A 23 -6.21 18.29 3.13
C GLN A 23 -7.22 17.54 2.26
N LYS A 24 -8.09 18.28 1.56
CA LYS A 24 -9.10 17.72 0.67
C LYS A 24 -8.47 16.92 -0.47
N ARG A 25 -7.45 17.46 -1.15
CA ARG A 25 -6.73 16.75 -2.22
C ARG A 25 -6.14 15.42 -1.72
N LEU A 26 -5.50 15.42 -0.56
CA LEU A 26 -4.91 14.21 0.03
C LEU A 26 -5.99 13.17 0.36
N ILE A 27 -7.09 13.59 0.99
CA ILE A 27 -8.19 12.68 1.34
C ILE A 27 -8.85 12.09 0.08
N GLU A 28 -9.13 12.91 -0.93
CA GLU A 28 -9.70 12.45 -2.19
C GLU A 28 -8.75 11.49 -2.93
N GLY A 29 -7.45 11.79 -2.94
CA GLY A 29 -6.42 10.90 -3.49
C GLY A 29 -6.39 9.53 -2.79
N LEU A 30 -6.40 9.53 -1.46
CA LEU A 30 -6.44 8.30 -0.67
C LEU A 30 -7.69 7.46 -0.95
N GLU A 31 -8.86 8.08 -1.15
CA GLU A 31 -10.08 7.36 -1.52
C GLU A 31 -10.03 6.77 -2.93
N LEU A 32 -9.34 7.43 -3.88
CA LEU A 32 -9.08 6.86 -5.20
C LEU A 32 -8.16 5.64 -5.12
N GLU A 33 -7.09 5.71 -4.32
CA GLU A 33 -6.19 4.58 -4.12
C GLU A 33 -6.87 3.39 -3.43
N LYS A 34 -7.67 3.67 -2.40
CA LYS A 34 -8.53 2.67 -1.75
C LYS A 34 -9.46 1.98 -2.76
N ARG A 35 -10.06 2.75 -3.66
CA ARG A 35 -10.94 2.20 -4.71
C ARG A 35 -10.15 1.31 -5.66
N TYR A 36 -8.98 1.75 -6.11
CA TYR A 36 -8.09 0.97 -6.96
C TYR A 36 -7.71 -0.38 -6.31
N LEU A 37 -7.29 -0.37 -5.05
CA LEU A 37 -6.94 -1.59 -4.31
C LEU A 37 -8.13 -2.56 -4.20
N LYS A 38 -9.35 -2.04 -4.06
CA LYS A 38 -10.56 -2.87 -3.92
C LYS A 38 -11.08 -3.45 -5.23
N THR A 39 -10.90 -2.77 -6.36
CA THR A 39 -11.57 -3.13 -7.62
C THR A 39 -10.63 -3.76 -8.63
N THR A 40 -9.55 -3.07 -8.99
CA THR A 40 -8.74 -3.40 -10.17
C THR A 40 -7.37 -3.96 -9.81
N TYR A 41 -6.81 -3.65 -8.64
CA TYR A 41 -5.48 -4.09 -8.25
C TYR A 41 -5.31 -5.62 -8.33
N LYS A 42 -6.30 -6.40 -7.85
CA LYS A 42 -6.28 -7.87 -7.93
C LYS A 42 -6.12 -8.39 -9.37
N LEU A 43 -6.74 -7.73 -10.36
CA LEU A 43 -6.71 -8.12 -11.77
C LEU A 43 -5.32 -7.96 -12.39
N HIS A 44 -4.51 -7.05 -11.84
CA HIS A 44 -3.15 -6.80 -12.30
C HIS A 44 -2.12 -7.73 -11.65
N CYS A 45 -2.46 -8.36 -10.52
CA CYS A 45 -1.56 -9.24 -9.79
C CYS A 45 -1.29 -10.53 -10.56
N LYS A 46 -0.01 -10.88 -10.74
CA LYS A 46 0.44 -12.08 -11.44
C LYS A 46 1.51 -12.81 -10.63
N THR A 47 1.81 -14.05 -11.01
CA THR A 47 2.86 -14.84 -10.34
C THR A 47 4.22 -14.20 -10.61
N SER A 48 4.51 -13.95 -11.89
CA SER A 48 5.62 -13.12 -12.38
C SER A 48 5.04 -11.87 -13.07
N SER A 49 5.62 -10.70 -12.81
CA SER A 49 5.23 -9.43 -13.40
C SER A 49 6.43 -8.49 -13.48
N ILE A 50 6.54 -7.73 -14.57
CA ILE A 50 7.55 -6.66 -14.71
C ILE A 50 7.27 -5.43 -13.85
N CYS A 51 6.14 -5.40 -13.14
CA CYS A 51 5.82 -4.43 -12.09
C CYS A 51 5.98 -5.10 -10.72
N ALA A 52 6.90 -4.59 -9.89
CA ALA A 52 7.20 -5.12 -8.57
C ALA A 52 5.95 -5.27 -7.69
N ASN A 53 5.09 -4.24 -7.69
CA ASN A 53 3.84 -4.18 -6.93
C ASN A 53 2.75 -5.15 -7.43
N HIS A 54 2.95 -5.79 -8.58
CA HIS A 54 2.01 -6.79 -9.12
C HIS A 54 2.62 -8.19 -9.16
N CYS A 55 3.92 -8.32 -8.92
CA CYS A 55 4.65 -9.57 -8.94
C CYS A 55 4.50 -10.28 -7.59
N ALA A 56 3.84 -11.43 -7.57
CA ALA A 56 3.67 -12.19 -6.33
C ALA A 56 4.99 -12.76 -5.81
N GLN A 57 5.88 -13.21 -6.70
CA GLN A 57 7.21 -13.69 -6.33
C GLN A 57 8.03 -12.63 -5.60
N PHE A 58 7.87 -11.35 -5.97
CA PHE A 58 8.57 -10.24 -5.33
C PHE A 58 7.83 -9.70 -4.11
N SER A 59 6.54 -9.38 -4.25
CA SER A 59 5.76 -8.68 -3.22
C SER A 59 5.49 -9.52 -1.97
N LEU A 60 5.63 -10.85 -2.04
CA LEU A 60 5.37 -11.76 -0.91
C LEU A 60 6.64 -12.25 -0.20
N ILE A 61 7.81 -11.75 -0.58
CA ILE A 61 9.08 -12.12 0.05
C ILE A 61 9.07 -11.78 1.55
N SER A 62 9.61 -12.68 2.37
CA SER A 62 9.89 -12.39 3.78
C SER A 62 11.28 -11.76 3.93
N PRO A 63 11.40 -10.59 4.59
CA PRO A 63 12.72 -10.01 4.88
C PRO A 63 13.48 -10.79 5.97
N VAL A 64 12.83 -11.70 6.70
CA VAL A 64 13.41 -12.40 7.86
C VAL A 64 13.54 -13.91 7.70
N ASP A 65 12.77 -14.52 6.80
CA ASP A 65 12.77 -15.98 6.61
C ASP A 65 13.33 -16.30 5.22
N GLU A 66 14.53 -16.86 5.21
CA GLU A 66 15.27 -17.24 4.00
C GLU A 66 14.48 -18.22 3.12
N ASN A 67 13.63 -19.06 3.69
CA ASN A 67 12.80 -20.00 2.92
C ASN A 67 11.71 -19.30 2.11
N PHE A 68 11.36 -18.07 2.48
CA PHE A 68 10.42 -17.21 1.77
C PHE A 68 11.12 -16.05 1.06
N GLN A 69 12.45 -16.12 0.88
CA GLN A 69 13.21 -15.21 0.02
C GLN A 69 13.33 -15.80 -1.38
N VAL A 70 12.32 -15.52 -2.21
CA VAL A 70 12.32 -15.91 -3.63
C VAL A 70 12.99 -14.80 -4.44
N GLN A 71 13.97 -15.15 -5.27
CA GLN A 71 14.53 -14.23 -6.25
C GLN A 71 13.70 -14.31 -7.54
N CYS A 72 13.32 -13.16 -8.09
CA CYS A 72 12.75 -13.10 -9.43
C CYS A 72 13.84 -13.37 -10.48
N ASP A 73 13.48 -14.09 -11.53
CA ASP A 73 14.29 -14.30 -12.74
C ASP A 73 14.07 -13.21 -13.80
N HIS A 74 13.36 -12.15 -13.44
CA HIS A 74 12.96 -11.04 -14.31
C HIS A 74 13.15 -9.70 -13.61
N GLU A 75 13.28 -8.63 -14.42
CA GLU A 75 13.46 -7.27 -13.92
C GLU A 75 12.13 -6.55 -13.72
N HIS A 76 12.05 -5.76 -12.64
CA HIS A 76 10.92 -4.88 -12.36
C HIS A 76 11.23 -3.46 -12.85
N HIS A 77 10.94 -3.18 -14.13
CA HIS A 77 11.21 -1.89 -14.76
C HIS A 77 9.94 -1.08 -15.07
N VAL A 78 8.76 -1.63 -14.80
CA VAL A 78 7.49 -0.93 -15.01
C VAL A 78 6.90 -0.47 -13.69
N GLU A 79 6.55 0.81 -13.64
CA GLU A 79 5.76 1.39 -12.57
C GLU A 79 4.47 1.97 -13.14
N TYR A 80 3.35 1.31 -12.87
CA TYR A 80 2.04 1.80 -13.33
C TYR A 80 1.61 3.02 -12.51
N ALA A 81 0.97 3.99 -13.16
CA ALA A 81 0.55 5.25 -12.55
C ALA A 81 -0.19 5.07 -11.21
N GLN A 82 -1.13 4.12 -11.12
CA GLN A 82 -1.87 3.88 -9.87
C GLN A 82 -0.98 3.30 -8.75
N CYS A 83 -0.06 2.40 -9.09
CA CYS A 83 0.88 1.86 -8.10
C CYS A 83 1.86 2.92 -7.61
N HIS A 84 2.31 3.81 -8.52
CA HIS A 84 3.15 4.95 -8.20
C HIS A 84 2.41 5.96 -7.32
N SER A 85 1.16 6.29 -7.66
CA SER A 85 0.33 7.25 -6.94
C SER A 85 0.17 6.90 -5.46
N LEU A 86 -0.10 5.64 -5.12
CA LEU A 86 -0.17 5.22 -3.72
C LEU A 86 1.13 5.50 -2.95
N LEU A 87 2.29 5.17 -3.55
CA LEU A 87 3.59 5.40 -2.93
C LEU A 87 3.87 6.91 -2.77
N LEU A 88 3.53 7.70 -3.79
CA LEU A 88 3.67 9.16 -3.73
C LEU A 88 2.80 9.78 -2.63
N PHE A 89 1.55 9.34 -2.47
CA PHE A 89 0.69 9.85 -1.39
C PHE A 89 1.23 9.50 0.00
N LEU A 90 1.73 8.27 0.17
CA LEU A 90 2.34 7.86 1.44
C LEU A 90 3.62 8.66 1.73
N ASP A 91 4.48 8.88 0.74
CA ASP A 91 5.70 9.68 0.90
C ASP A 91 5.40 11.15 1.17
N GLU A 92 4.38 11.70 0.49
CA GLU A 92 3.92 13.06 0.72
C GLU A 92 3.41 13.24 2.16
N ILE A 93 2.53 12.36 2.63
CA ILE A 93 2.02 12.41 4.01
C ILE A 93 3.16 12.21 4.99
N SER A 94 4.07 11.26 4.75
CA SER A 94 5.26 11.04 5.60
C SER A 94 6.10 12.30 5.72
N SER A 95 6.32 13.00 4.61
CA SER A 95 7.08 14.26 4.58
C SER A 95 6.39 15.36 5.38
N LYS A 96 5.05 15.49 5.27
CA LYS A 96 4.29 16.45 6.06
C LYS A 96 4.35 16.14 7.56
N VAL A 97 4.22 14.86 7.95
CA VAL A 97 4.36 14.42 9.34
C VAL A 97 5.76 14.73 9.89
N LYS A 98 6.82 14.43 9.14
CA LYS A 98 8.21 14.72 9.57
C LYS A 98 8.47 16.20 9.80
N ASN A 99 7.82 17.07 9.04
CA ASN A 99 7.95 18.53 9.15
C ASN A 99 7.14 19.14 10.29
N MET A 100 6.32 18.36 10.99
CA MET A 100 5.61 18.83 12.19
C MET A 100 6.61 19.21 13.29
N LYS A 101 6.21 20.19 14.10
CA LYS A 101 6.94 20.56 15.32
C LYS A 101 7.00 19.36 16.27
N HIS A 102 8.15 19.12 16.88
CA HIS A 102 8.32 18.06 17.86
C HIS A 102 7.38 18.27 19.06
N GLY A 103 6.79 17.17 19.53
CA GLY A 103 5.86 17.14 20.65
C GLY A 103 4.96 15.92 20.58
N ALA A 104 4.18 15.70 21.65
CA ALA A 104 3.34 14.51 21.79
C ALA A 104 2.38 14.27 20.60
N LEU A 105 1.85 15.34 20.01
CA LEU A 105 0.98 15.24 18.82
C LEU A 105 1.73 14.69 17.60
N LYS A 106 2.99 15.09 17.39
CA LYS A 106 3.81 14.53 16.31
C LYS A 106 4.07 13.06 16.54
N ASP A 107 4.44 12.68 17.76
CA ASP A 107 4.73 11.28 18.10
C ASP A 107 3.50 10.38 17.89
N GLU A 108 2.31 10.88 18.28
CA GLU A 108 1.02 10.21 18.03
C GLU A 108 0.77 10.05 16.52
N ILE A 109 0.90 11.12 15.73
CA ILE A 109 0.63 11.09 14.29
C ILE A 109 1.66 10.23 13.56
N GLU A 110 2.94 10.26 13.95
CA GLU A 110 3.97 9.39 13.41
C GLU A 110 3.66 7.92 13.68
N TYR A 111 3.22 7.59 14.89
CA TYR A 111 2.79 6.24 15.23
C TYR A 111 1.59 5.79 14.39
N ASP A 112 0.55 6.63 14.30
CA ASP A 112 -0.65 6.35 13.52
C ASP A 112 -0.31 6.17 12.02
N PHE A 113 0.52 7.06 11.46
CA PHE A 113 0.96 7.00 10.06
C PHE A 113 1.73 5.73 9.77
N ASN A 114 2.68 5.36 10.61
CA ASN A 114 3.48 4.15 10.44
C ASN A 114 2.61 2.89 10.54
N THR A 115 1.64 2.88 11.45
CA THR A 115 0.70 1.77 11.63
C THR A 115 -0.22 1.62 10.41
N ALA A 116 -0.85 2.71 9.98
CA ALA A 116 -1.74 2.72 8.81
C ALA A 116 -0.99 2.34 7.52
N SER A 117 0.25 2.82 7.34
CA SER A 117 1.10 2.47 6.20
C SER A 117 1.43 0.98 6.15
N LYS A 118 1.77 0.39 7.30
CA LYS A 118 1.97 -1.06 7.40
C LYS A 118 0.72 -1.85 7.04
N HIS A 119 -0.45 -1.41 7.51
CA HIS A 119 -1.71 -2.09 7.20
C HIS A 119 -2.05 -2.03 5.70
N VAL A 120 -1.87 -0.88 5.05
CA VAL A 120 -2.09 -0.78 3.60
C VAL A 120 -1.13 -1.68 2.83
N MET A 121 0.14 -1.77 3.22
CA MET A 121 1.10 -2.67 2.59
C MET A 121 0.81 -4.16 2.86
N GLU A 122 0.30 -4.51 4.05
CA GLU A 122 -0.18 -5.87 4.30
C GLU A 122 -1.44 -6.19 3.49
N TYR A 123 -2.27 -5.19 3.20
CA TYR A 123 -3.45 -5.39 2.37
C TYR A 123 -3.11 -5.72 0.92
N THR A 124 -2.14 -5.00 0.34
CA THR A 124 -1.70 -5.28 -1.03
C THR A 124 -1.16 -6.71 -1.11
N ARG A 125 -0.34 -7.12 -0.13
CA ARG A 125 0.12 -8.51 0.03
C ARG A 125 -1.03 -9.49 0.20
N HIS A 126 -2.03 -9.18 1.01
CA HIS A 126 -3.21 -10.02 1.22
C HIS A 126 -3.98 -10.25 -0.09
N ILE A 127 -4.18 -9.21 -0.89
CA ILE A 127 -4.83 -9.32 -2.21
C ILE A 127 -4.02 -10.24 -3.14
N ILE A 128 -2.70 -10.07 -3.18
CA ILE A 128 -1.81 -10.92 -3.98
C ILE A 128 -1.90 -12.38 -3.53
N ARG A 129 -1.82 -12.66 -2.21
CA ARG A 129 -1.96 -14.01 -1.65
C ARG A 129 -3.29 -14.63 -2.05
N GLY A 130 -4.39 -13.89 -1.89
CA GLY A 130 -5.72 -14.35 -2.30
C GLY A 130 -5.79 -14.69 -3.79
N ASN A 131 -5.17 -13.89 -4.66
CA ASN A 131 -5.11 -14.19 -6.09
C ASN A 131 -4.32 -15.47 -6.40
N GLN A 132 -3.20 -15.72 -5.72
CA GLN A 132 -2.42 -16.94 -5.89
C GLN A 132 -3.16 -18.18 -5.38
N GLN A 133 -3.87 -18.06 -4.25
CA GLN A 133 -4.69 -19.14 -3.72
C GLN A 133 -5.81 -19.55 -4.68
N GLU A 134 -6.49 -18.59 -5.30
CA GLU A 134 -7.53 -18.91 -6.30
C GLU A 134 -6.95 -19.62 -7.52
N LYS A 135 -5.78 -19.18 -8.04
CA LYS A 135 -5.09 -19.88 -9.14
C LYS A 135 -4.72 -21.31 -8.79
N ALA A 136 -4.18 -21.53 -7.58
CA ALA A 136 -3.82 -22.86 -7.12
C ALA A 136 -5.05 -23.78 -6.99
N LYS A 137 -6.18 -23.25 -6.51
CA LYS A 137 -7.46 -23.99 -6.48
C LYS A 137 -7.93 -24.40 -7.86
N THR A 138 -7.90 -23.48 -8.83
CA THR A 138 -8.29 -23.78 -10.22
C THR A 138 -7.37 -24.87 -10.82
N ALA A 139 -6.06 -24.73 -10.66
CA ALA A 139 -5.10 -25.72 -11.18
C ALA A 139 -5.23 -27.11 -10.54
N ALA A 140 -5.69 -27.20 -9.29
CA ALA A 140 -5.92 -28.48 -8.61
C ALA A 140 -7.21 -29.19 -9.05
N LEU A 141 -8.08 -28.50 -9.81
CA LEU A 141 -9.33 -29.04 -10.34
C LEU A 141 -9.20 -29.46 -11.82
N GLU A 142 -8.06 -29.17 -12.45
CA GLU A 142 -7.67 -29.57 -13.82
C GLU A 142 -6.82 -30.85 -13.79
#